data_AF-A0A522YUS3-F1
#
_entry.id   AF-A0A522YUS3-F1
#
_cell.length_a   1.000
_cell.length_b   1.000
_cell.length_c   1.000
_cell.angle_alpha   90.00
_cell.angle_beta   90.00
_cell.angle_gamma   90.00
#
_symmetry.space_group_name_H-M   'P 1'
#
loop_
_entity.id
_entity.type
_entity.pdbx_description
1 polymer ?
#
loop_
_entity_poly.entity_id
_entity_poly.type
_entity_poly.pdbx_seq_one_letter_code
_entity_poly.pdbx_strand_id
1 'polypeptide(L)'
;MSNPNIIYPTASDTVFFGDPKFGPYRHQLMRAYKMVAEGKGQQRHGAGRAWNDQPIITISRSVGVGFPLGQALKKIEESTRMEDTAAVNELLGSIGYICAAVQVIEEGHR
;
A
#
# COMPACT_ATOMS: atom_id res chain seq x y z
N MET A 1 -18.31 0.46 8.24
CA MET A 1 -18.06 0.59 9.70
C MET A 1 -16.70 -0.02 9.94
N SER A 2 -15.70 0.76 10.36
CA SER A 2 -14.33 0.27 10.62
C SER A 2 -14.35 -0.93 11.56
N ASN A 3 -13.71 -2.04 11.19
CA ASN A 3 -13.58 -3.22 12.04
C ASN A 3 -12.96 -2.84 13.40
N PRO A 4 -13.68 -2.99 14.52
CA PRO A 4 -13.23 -2.53 15.84
C PRO A 4 -12.02 -3.31 16.39
N ASN A 5 -11.55 -4.35 15.70
CA ASN A 5 -10.42 -5.18 16.11
C ASN A 5 -9.08 -4.81 15.47
N ILE A 6 -9.01 -3.75 14.67
CA ILE A 6 -7.74 -3.33 14.04
C ILE A 6 -7.09 -2.25 14.90
N ILE A 7 -6.10 -2.67 15.68
CA ILE A 7 -5.24 -1.78 16.47
C ILE A 7 -4.00 -1.47 15.64
N TYR A 8 -3.86 -0.23 15.18
CA TYR A 8 -2.62 0.23 14.55
C TYR A 8 -1.58 0.55 15.61
N PRO A 9 -0.31 0.18 15.39
CA PRO A 9 0.71 0.47 16.36
C PRO A 9 0.92 1.99 16.51
N THR A 10 1.07 2.44 17.76
CA THR A 10 1.36 3.82 18.14
C THR A 10 2.87 4.06 18.24
N ALA A 11 3.30 5.32 18.33
CA ALA A 11 4.71 5.67 18.44
C ALA A 11 5.43 5.09 19.68
N SER A 12 4.69 4.58 20.67
CA SER A 12 5.25 3.88 21.84
C SER A 12 5.36 2.37 21.68
N ASP A 13 4.89 1.80 20.56
CA ASP A 13 4.92 0.36 20.35
C ASP A 13 6.32 -0.05 19.91
N THR A 14 6.94 -0.88 20.76
CA THR A 14 8.28 -1.43 20.64
C THR A 14 8.64 -1.84 19.21
N VAL A 15 9.85 -1.44 18.78
CA VAL A 15 10.43 -1.79 17.48
C VAL A 15 10.34 -3.30 17.26
N PHE A 16 9.50 -3.72 16.31
CA PHE A 16 9.43 -5.12 15.87
C PHE A 16 10.72 -5.48 15.11
N PHE A 17 11.72 -5.98 15.83
CA PHE A 17 12.87 -6.64 15.23
C PHE A 17 12.47 -8.09 14.91
N GLY A 18 11.76 -8.28 13.79
CA GLY A 18 11.37 -9.61 13.33
C GLY A 18 12.56 -10.52 13.03
N ASP A 19 12.34 -11.83 12.98
CA ASP A 19 13.37 -12.85 12.74
C ASP A 19 14.29 -12.46 11.55
N PRO A 20 15.61 -12.37 11.74
CA PRO A 20 16.58 -11.99 10.71
C PRO A 20 16.46 -12.78 9.41
N LYS A 21 15.99 -14.04 9.46
CA LYS A 21 15.77 -14.89 8.27
C LYS A 21 14.77 -14.28 7.29
N PHE A 22 13.84 -13.46 7.78
CA PHE A 22 12.85 -12.74 6.96
C PHE A 22 13.31 -11.33 6.57
N GLY A 23 14.59 -10.99 6.80
CA GLY A 23 15.18 -9.69 6.45
C GLY A 23 14.90 -9.25 5.01
N PRO A 24 15.14 -10.10 3.99
CA PRO A 24 14.86 -9.75 2.59
C PRO A 24 13.39 -9.44 2.32
N TYR A 25 12.46 -10.19 2.92
CA TYR A 25 11.03 -9.94 2.78
C TYR A 25 10.63 -8.60 3.43
N ARG A 26 11.04 -8.38 4.68
CA ARG A 26 10.80 -7.10 5.37
C ARG A 26 11.36 -5.92 4.59
N HIS A 27 12.53 -6.09 3.98
CA HIS A 27 13.14 -5.06 3.14
C HIS A 27 12.22 -4.64 1.99
N GLN A 28 11.57 -5.58 1.30
CA GLN A 28 10.62 -5.23 0.22
C GLN A 28 9.37 -4.51 0.75
N LEU A 29 8.83 -4.95 1.89
CA LEU A 29 7.68 -4.28 2.51
C LEU A 29 8.01 -2.84 2.93
N MET A 30 9.19 -2.63 3.51
CA MET A 30 9.66 -1.28 3.89
C MET A 30 9.87 -0.38 2.66
N ARG A 31 10.36 -0.93 1.55
CA ARG A 31 10.48 -0.20 0.29
C ARG A 31 9.11 0.21 -0.26
N ALA A 32 8.14 -0.71 -0.24
CA ALA A 32 6.76 -0.41 -0.65
C ALA A 32 6.13 0.67 0.24
N TYR A 33 6.27 0.54 1.57
CA TYR A 33 5.83 1.55 2.52
C TYR A 33 6.44 2.92 2.21
N LYS A 34 7.77 2.98 2.05
CA LYS A 34 8.49 4.22 1.73
C LYS A 34 7.97 4.86 0.44
N MET A 35 7.72 4.06 -0.60
CA MET A 35 7.15 4.56 -1.86
C MET A 35 5.75 5.16 -1.70
N VAL A 36 4.92 4.60 -0.83
CA VAL A 36 3.58 5.13 -0.55
C VAL A 36 3.67 6.40 0.31
N ALA A 37 4.47 6.36 1.38
CA ALA A 37 4.58 7.44 2.35
C ALA A 37 5.33 8.66 1.83
N GLU A 38 6.35 8.46 1.00
CA GLU A 38 7.26 9.54 0.54
C GLU A 38 7.29 9.71 -0.97
N GLY A 39 6.82 8.72 -1.73
CA GLY A 39 6.97 8.69 -3.18
C GLY A 39 5.99 9.60 -3.92
N LYS A 40 5.92 9.40 -5.25
CA LYS A 40 5.16 10.25 -6.17
C LYS A 40 3.68 10.38 -5.79
N GLY A 41 3.08 9.37 -5.16
CA GLY A 41 1.71 9.44 -4.63
C GLY A 41 1.56 10.54 -3.58
N GLN A 42 2.49 10.63 -2.63
CA GLN A 42 2.45 11.67 -1.60
C GLN A 42 2.76 13.06 -2.17
N GLN A 43 3.75 13.14 -3.07
CA GLN A 43 4.14 14.41 -3.71
C GLN A 43 3.07 14.96 -4.66
N ARG A 44 2.33 14.08 -5.37
CA ARG A 44 1.35 14.49 -6.38
C ARG A 44 -0.08 14.58 -5.85
N HIS A 45 -0.42 13.77 -4.85
CA HIS A 45 -1.81 13.56 -4.44
C HIS A 45 -2.01 13.48 -2.91
N GLY A 46 -0.94 13.19 -2.17
CA GLY A 46 -0.99 13.06 -0.72
C GLY A 46 -1.18 14.36 0.02
N ALA A 47 -0.46 15.43 -0.36
CA ALA A 47 -0.57 16.74 0.26
C ALA A 47 -0.53 16.72 1.82
N GLY A 48 0.22 15.78 2.41
CA GLY A 48 0.31 15.61 3.87
C GLY A 48 -0.84 14.82 4.52
N ARG A 49 -1.74 14.23 3.73
CA ARG A 49 -2.88 13.44 4.23
C ARG A 49 -2.41 12.13 4.87
N ALA A 50 -3.14 11.71 5.91
CA ALA A 50 -2.99 10.38 6.49
C ALA A 50 -3.37 9.30 5.46
N TRP A 51 -2.90 8.06 5.66
CA TRP A 51 -3.17 6.93 4.77
C TRP A 51 -4.65 6.77 4.41
N ASN A 52 -5.53 6.84 5.41
CA ASN A 52 -6.98 6.66 5.25
C ASN A 52 -7.68 7.78 4.45
N ASP A 53 -7.01 8.90 4.23
CA ASP A 53 -7.52 10.07 3.49
C ASP A 53 -6.88 10.20 2.10
N GLN A 54 -5.96 9.30 1.77
CA GLN A 54 -5.33 9.25 0.45
C GLN A 54 -6.37 8.97 -0.63
N PRO A 55 -6.24 9.57 -1.83
CA PRO A 55 -7.19 9.35 -2.92
C PRO A 55 -7.40 7.89 -3.29
N ILE A 56 -6.36 7.06 -3.16
CA ILE A 56 -6.49 5.61 -3.38
C ILE A 56 -7.55 4.98 -2.46
N ILE A 57 -7.64 5.40 -1.20
CA ILE A 57 -8.64 4.91 -0.25
C ILE A 57 -9.99 5.56 -0.52
N THR A 58 -10.04 6.90 -0.64
CA THR A 58 -11.32 7.61 -0.79
C THR A 58 -12.03 7.27 -2.09
N ILE A 59 -11.31 7.12 -3.21
CA ILE A 59 -11.86 6.64 -4.48
C ILE A 59 -12.36 5.21 -4.33
N SER A 60 -11.58 4.33 -3.70
CA SER A 60 -11.99 2.92 -3.50
C SER A 60 -13.27 2.81 -2.67
N ARG A 61 -13.47 3.66 -1.66
CA ARG A 61 -14.74 3.72 -0.91
C ARG A 61 -15.91 4.12 -1.79
N SER A 62 -15.69 4.96 -2.80
CA SER A 62 -16.74 5.42 -3.72
C SER A 62 -17.06 4.44 -4.84
N VAL A 63 -16.06 3.75 -5.39
CA VAL A 63 -16.22 2.91 -6.59
C VAL A 63 -16.02 1.41 -6.34
N GLY A 64 -15.74 1.03 -5.09
CA GLY A 64 -15.53 -0.35 -4.66
C GLY A 64 -14.09 -0.85 -4.82
N VAL A 65 -13.85 -2.04 -4.26
CA VAL A 65 -12.52 -2.67 -4.19
C VAL A 65 -11.93 -3.05 -5.55
N GLY A 66 -12.74 -3.05 -6.62
CA GLY A 66 -12.27 -3.31 -7.98
C GLY A 66 -11.24 -2.29 -8.47
N PHE A 67 -11.32 -1.03 -8.03
CA PHE A 67 -10.35 0.01 -8.41
C PHE A 67 -8.92 -0.31 -7.96
N PRO A 68 -8.63 -0.52 -6.65
CA PRO A 68 -7.28 -0.80 -6.21
C PRO A 68 -6.76 -2.15 -6.73
N LEU A 69 -7.63 -3.16 -6.83
CA LEU A 69 -7.25 -4.46 -7.39
C LEU A 69 -6.89 -4.37 -8.88
N GLY A 70 -7.67 -3.63 -9.67
CA GLY A 70 -7.37 -3.41 -11.09
C GLY A 70 -6.07 -2.63 -11.30
N GLN A 71 -5.79 -1.64 -10.46
CA GLN A 71 -4.52 -0.91 -10.50
C GLN A 71 -3.33 -1.81 -10.11
N ALA A 72 -3.47 -2.65 -9.08
CA ALA A 72 -2.45 -3.64 -8.72
C ALA A 72 -2.15 -4.57 -9.92
N LEU A 73 -3.19 -5.15 -10.53
CA LEU A 73 -3.05 -6.03 -11.68
C LEU A 73 -2.33 -5.35 -12.86
N LYS A 74 -2.76 -4.13 -13.21
CA LYS A 74 -2.13 -3.33 -14.27
C LYS A 74 -0.64 -3.16 -14.05
N LYS A 75 -0.22 -2.81 -12.83
CA LYS A 75 1.19 -2.60 -12.49
C LYS A 75 2.01 -3.89 -12.55
N ILE A 76 1.44 -5.00 -12.08
CA ILE A 76 2.06 -6.32 -12.19
C ILE A 76 2.26 -6.67 -13.67
N GLU A 77 1.24 -6.50 -14.51
CA GLU A 77 1.32 -6.78 -15.94
C GLU A 77 2.36 -5.88 -16.65
N GLU A 78 2.34 -4.57 -16.36
CA GLU A 78 3.29 -3.60 -16.91
C GLU A 78 4.75 -3.93 -16.57
N SER A 79 5.01 -4.41 -15.35
CA SER A 79 6.36 -4.77 -14.90
C SER A 79 7.02 -5.87 -15.74
N THR A 80 6.23 -6.74 -16.39
CA THR A 80 6.76 -7.85 -17.20
C THR A 80 7.46 -7.40 -18.49
N ARG A 81 7.31 -6.14 -18.87
CA ARG A 81 7.79 -5.56 -20.13
C ARG A 81 8.77 -4.40 -19.92
N MET A 82 9.26 -4.24 -18.69
CA MET A 82 10.10 -3.11 -18.27
C MET A 82 11.49 -3.58 -17.87
N GLU A 83 12.44 -2.64 -17.91
CA GLU A 83 13.76 -2.81 -17.29
C GLU A 83 13.65 -3.02 -15.77
N ASP A 84 14.57 -3.79 -15.20
CA ASP A 84 14.52 -4.28 -13.81
C ASP A 84 14.16 -3.22 -12.78
N THR A 85 14.78 -2.04 -12.84
CA THR A 85 14.52 -0.96 -11.88
C THR A 85 13.07 -0.44 -11.98
N ALA A 86 12.56 -0.29 -13.20
CA ALA A 86 11.19 0.17 -13.43
C ALA A 86 10.18 -0.92 -13.06
N ALA A 87 10.45 -2.17 -13.44
CA ALA A 87 9.64 -3.33 -13.08
C ALA A 87 9.50 -3.46 -11.55
N VAL A 88 10.60 -3.34 -10.81
CA VAL A 88 10.57 -3.38 -9.34
C VAL A 88 9.74 -2.25 -8.75
N ASN A 89 9.85 -1.03 -9.28
CA ASN A 89 9.02 0.09 -8.80
C ASN A 89 7.53 -0.14 -9.05
N GLU A 90 7.15 -0.74 -10.18
CA GLU A 90 5.76 -1.09 -10.46
C GLU A 90 5.24 -2.16 -9.48
N LEU A 91 6.02 -3.20 -9.21
CA LEU A 91 5.67 -4.25 -8.25
C LEU A 91 5.53 -3.70 -6.82
N LEU A 92 6.44 -2.81 -6.38
CA LEU A 92 6.32 -2.14 -5.09
C LEU A 92 5.10 -1.23 -5.02
N GLY A 93 4.77 -0.54 -6.12
CA GLY A 93 3.54 0.23 -6.24
C GLY A 93 2.29 -0.63 -6.12
N SER A 94 2.31 -1.83 -6.71
CA SER A 94 1.22 -2.81 -6.60
C SER A 94 0.95 -3.24 -5.16
N ILE A 95 1.99 -3.39 -4.33
CA ILE A 95 1.82 -3.69 -2.89
C ILE A 95 0.99 -2.59 -2.21
N GLY A 96 1.24 -1.32 -2.53
CA GLY A 96 0.45 -0.20 -2.01
C GLY A 96 -1.03 -0.28 -2.40
N TYR A 97 -1.33 -0.69 -3.63
CA TYR A 97 -2.71 -0.91 -4.08
C TYR A 97 -3.37 -2.11 -3.39
N ILE A 98 -2.63 -3.18 -3.14
CA ILE A 98 -3.12 -4.33 -2.37
C ILE A 98 -3.44 -3.90 -0.93
N CYS A 99 -2.59 -3.12 -0.28
CA CYS A 99 -2.86 -2.57 1.05
C CYS A 99 -4.13 -1.69 1.06
N ALA A 100 -4.36 -0.90 0.02
CA ALA A 100 -5.59 -0.11 -0.09
C ALA A 100 -6.83 -0.99 -0.24
N ALA A 101 -6.75 -2.08 -1.02
CA ALA A 101 -7.84 -3.05 -1.12
C ALA A 101 -8.14 -3.70 0.24
N VAL A 102 -7.11 -4.12 0.99
CA VAL A 102 -7.24 -4.70 2.33
C VAL A 102 -7.95 -3.73 3.27
N GLN A 103 -7.47 -2.48 3.35
CA GLN A 103 -8.07 -1.44 4.19
C GLN A 103 -9.58 -1.27 3.92
N VAL A 104 -9.95 -1.19 2.65
CA VAL A 104 -11.33 -0.94 2.22
C VAL A 104 -12.22 -2.16 2.53
N ILE A 105 -11.70 -3.38 2.35
CA ILE A 105 -12.39 -4.62 2.75
C ILE A 105 -12.61 -4.65 4.27
N GLU A 106 -11.59 -4.30 5.05
CA GLU A 106 -11.64 -4.28 6.51
C GLU A 106 -12.61 -3.21 7.06
N GLU A 107 -12.86 -2.14 6.30
CA GLU A 107 -13.89 -1.13 6.61
C GLU A 107 -15.32 -1.57 6.23
N GLY A 108 -15.46 -2.70 5.52
CA GLY A 108 -16.73 -3.26 5.05
C GLY A 108 -17.20 -2.71 3.69
N HIS A 109 -16.31 -2.17 2.86
CA HIS A 109 -16.63 -1.55 1.57
C HIS A 109 -16.26 -2.46 0.37
N ARG A 110 -16.82 -3.67 0.31
CA ARG A 110 -16.56 -4.60 -0.80
C ARG A 110 -17.36 -4.27 -2.07
#